data_AF-E6TKD5-F1
#
_entry.id   AF-E6TKD5-F1
#
_cell.length_a   1.000
_cell.length_b   1.000
_cell.length_c   1.000
_cell.angle_alpha   90.00
_cell.angle_beta   90.00
_cell.angle_gamma   90.00
#
_symmetry.space_group_name_H-M   'P 1'
#
loop_
_entity.id
_entity.type
_entity.pdbx_description
1 polymer ?
#
loop_
_entity_poly.entity_id
_entity_poly.type
_entity_poly.pdbx_seq_one_letter_code
_entity_poly.pdbx_strand_id
1 'polypeptide(L)' 'MNREVCKFLSGAFGALAYVHAAYAVATSRGIINEPVFLGRTWGVGYMWTEAAVYSALGVALGYAGWNRRPAIPQT' A
#
# COMPACT_ATOMS: atom_id res chain seq x y z
N MET A 1 1.42 9.51 -17.12
CA MET A 1 0.52 8.52 -16.50
C MET A 1 -0.85 9.16 -16.30
N ASN A 2 -1.94 8.41 -16.54
CA ASN A 2 -3.31 8.92 -16.45
C ASN A 2 -3.66 9.34 -15.00
N ARG A 3 -4.36 10.47 -14.86
CA ARG A 3 -4.78 11.05 -13.56
C ARG A 3 -5.59 10.07 -12.72
N GLU A 4 -6.61 9.47 -13.29
CA GLU A 4 -7.51 8.56 -12.57
C GLU A 4 -6.80 7.26 -12.20
N VAL A 5 -5.90 6.77 -13.06
CA VAL A 5 -5.03 5.63 -12.73
C VAL A 5 -4.15 5.94 -11.52
N CYS A 6 -3.54 7.13 -11.45
CA CYS A 6 -2.72 7.52 -10.30
C CYS A 6 -3.54 7.56 -9.00
N LYS A 7 -4.77 8.08 -9.07
CA LYS A 7 -5.67 8.14 -7.90
C LYS A 7 -6.14 6.77 -7.45
N PHE A 8 -6.54 5.93 -8.39
CA PHE A 8 -6.93 4.55 -8.11
C PHE A 8 -5.78 3.79 -7.43
N LEU A 9 -4.58 3.85 -8.01
CA LEU A 9 -3.41 3.19 -7.45
C LEU A 9 -3.01 3.77 -6.10
N SER A 10 -3.14 5.09 -5.89
CA SER A 10 -2.93 5.72 -4.59
C SER A 10 -3.80 5.08 -3.50
N GLY A 11 -5.10 4.90 -3.76
CA GLY A 11 -6.01 4.21 -2.86
C GLY A 11 -5.66 2.73 -2.67
N ALA A 12 -5.34 2.02 -3.75
CA ALA A 12 -4.98 0.60 -3.69
C ALA A 12 -3.72 0.35 -2.84
N PHE A 13 -2.68 1.17 -3.01
CA PHE A 13 -1.48 1.11 -2.18
C PHE A 13 -1.76 1.51 -0.73
N GLY A 14 -2.68 2.45 -0.48
CA GLY A 14 -3.15 2.76 0.87
C GLY A 14 -3.81 1.55 1.56
N ALA A 15 -4.67 0.82 0.84
CA ALA A 15 -5.28 -0.40 1.36
C ALA A 15 -4.25 -1.51 1.63
N LEU A 16 -3.29 -1.70 0.73
CA LEU A 16 -2.17 -2.63 0.94
C LEU A 16 -1.36 -2.23 2.17
N ALA A 17 -0.98 -0.95 2.31
CA ALA A 17 -0.26 -0.48 3.49
C ALA A 17 -1.00 -0.78 4.79
N TYR A 18 -2.31 -0.52 4.82
CA TYR A 18 -3.14 -0.81 5.97
C TYR A 18 -3.16 -2.30 6.34
N VAL A 19 -3.35 -3.18 5.35
CA VAL A 19 -3.42 -4.63 5.63
C VAL A 19 -2.10 -5.15 6.21
N HIS A 20 -0.96 -4.69 5.69
CA HIS A 20 0.36 -5.10 6.17
C HIS A 20 0.63 -4.58 7.59
N ALA A 21 0.25 -3.33 7.88
CA ALA A 21 0.34 -2.79 9.24
C ALA A 21 -0.57 -3.55 10.22
N ALA A 22 -1.80 -3.90 9.82
CA ALA A 22 -2.72 -4.68 10.65
C ALA A 22 -2.17 -6.08 10.95
N TYR A 23 -1.60 -6.77 9.96
CA TYR A 23 -0.92 -8.05 10.15
C TYR A 23 0.30 -7.92 11.06
N ALA A 24 1.10 -6.87 10.91
CA ALA A 24 2.25 -6.63 11.77
C ALA A 24 1.83 -6.45 13.23
N VAL A 25 0.76 -5.68 13.49
CA VAL A 25 0.21 -5.48 14.84
C VAL A 25 -0.37 -6.78 15.41
N ALA A 26 -1.17 -7.51 14.62
CA ALA A 26 -1.78 -8.76 15.07
C ALA A 26 -0.72 -9.81 15.42
N THR A 27 0.30 -9.94 14.58
CA THR A 27 1.44 -10.85 14.80
C THR A 27 2.26 -10.42 16.03
N SER A 28 2.57 -9.12 16.17
CA SER A 28 3.33 -8.60 17.32
C SER A 28 2.60 -8.80 18.66
N ARG A 29 1.27 -8.89 18.63
CA ARG A 29 0.42 -9.14 19.81
C ARG A 29 0.16 -10.63 20.06
N GLY A 30 0.70 -11.53 19.24
CA GLY A 30 0.45 -12.96 19.34
C GLY A 30 -0.99 -13.36 19.03
N ILE A 31 -1.77 -12.50 18.36
CA ILE A 31 -3.14 -12.83 17.91
C ILE A 31 -3.08 -13.84 16.76
N ILE A 32 -2.06 -13.72 15.92
CA ILE A 32 -1.75 -14.65 14.83
C ILE A 32 -0.26 -15.00 14.84
N ASN A 33 0.09 -16.17 14.32
CA ASN A 33 1.47 -16.57 14.13
C ASN A 33 2.10 -15.89 12.91
N GLU A 34 3.43 -15.78 12.89
CA GLU A 34 4.17 -15.33 11.71
C GLU A 34 3.85 -16.23 10.51
N PRO A 35 3.36 -15.68 9.39
CA PRO A 35 3.05 -16.48 8.21
C PRO A 35 4.33 -17.04 7.58
N VAL A 36 4.28 -18.30 7.17
CA VAL A 36 5.39 -18.96 6.46
C VAL A 36 4.96 -19.19 5.02
N PHE A 37 5.67 -18.57 4.07
CA PHE A 37 5.44 -18.74 2.65
C PHE A 37 6.67 -19.36 1.99
N LEU A 38 6.51 -20.53 1.36
CA LEU A 38 7.59 -21.28 0.71
C LEU A 38 8.84 -21.47 1.61
N GLY A 39 8.62 -21.72 2.91
CA GLY A 39 9.68 -21.93 3.90
C GLY A 39 10.38 -20.65 4.38
N ARG A 40 9.95 -19.46 3.96
CA ARG A 40 10.41 -18.17 4.49
C ARG A 40 9.35 -17.55 5.38
N THR A 41 9.77 -17.03 6.54
CA THR A 41 8.89 -16.27 7.42
C THR A 41 8.64 -14.88 6.82
N TRP A 42 7.38 -14.51 6.74
CA TRP A 42 6.95 -13.15 6.44
C TRP A 42 6.97 -12.34 7.74
N GLY A 43 8.13 -12.27 8.38
CA GLY A 43 8.28 -11.75 9.74
C GLY A 43 7.80 -10.30 9.91
N VAL A 44 7.53 -9.90 11.14
CA VAL A 44 6.96 -8.57 11.50
C VAL A 44 7.73 -7.40 10.85
N GLY A 45 9.06 -7.49 10.76
CA GLY A 45 9.90 -6.47 10.13
C GLY A 45 9.61 -6.29 8.64
N TYR A 46 9.37 -7.39 7.91
CA TYR A 46 9.00 -7.32 6.49
C TYR A 46 7.62 -6.70 6.31
N MET A 47 6.64 -7.08 7.15
CA MET A 47 5.30 -6.51 7.11
C MET A 47 5.32 -4.98 7.29
N TRP A 48 6.06 -4.46 8.27
CA TRP A 48 6.20 -3.02 8.47
C TRP A 48 6.96 -2.33 7.32
N THR A 49 7.97 -2.99 6.76
CA THR A 49 8.72 -2.46 5.61
C THR A 49 7.81 -2.31 4.40
N GLU A 50 7.01 -3.35 4.09
CA GLU A 50 6.05 -3.31 3.00
C GLU A 50 4.96 -2.26 3.24
N ALA A 51 4.45 -2.15 4.48
CA ALA A 51 3.50 -1.11 4.85
C ALA A 51 4.06 0.31 4.58
N ALA A 52 5.33 0.55 4.94
CA ALA A 52 6.01 1.83 4.70
C ALA A 52 6.20 2.09 3.19
N VAL A 53 6.65 1.09 2.43
CA VAL A 53 6.85 1.20 0.98
C VAL A 53 5.53 1.49 0.27
N TYR A 54 4.47 0.74 0.57
CA TYR A 54 3.15 0.96 -0.02
C TYR A 54 2.56 2.32 0.38
N SER A 55 2.76 2.76 1.62
CA SER A 55 2.36 4.11 2.04
C SER A 55 3.07 5.19 1.21
N ALA A 56 4.39 5.08 1.03
CA ALA A 56 5.18 6.03 0.27
C ALA A 56 4.75 6.07 -1.21
N LEU A 57 4.52 4.91 -1.83
CA LEU A 57 4.00 4.81 -3.20
C LEU A 57 2.60 5.41 -3.30
N GLY A 58 1.72 5.11 -2.34
CA GLY A 58 0.36 5.65 -2.28
C GLY A 58 0.36 7.17 -2.22
N VAL A 59 1.19 7.77 -1.36
CA VAL A 59 1.34 9.23 -1.24
C VAL A 59 1.90 9.84 -2.52
N ALA A 60 2.97 9.26 -3.08
CA ALA A 60 3.58 9.77 -4.31
C ALA A 60 2.59 9.76 -5.49
N LEU A 61 1.82 8.67 -5.64
CA LEU A 61 0.79 8.55 -6.68
C LEU A 61 -0.40 9.47 -6.41
N GLY A 62 -0.79 9.64 -5.16
CA GLY A 62 -1.85 10.57 -4.76
C GLY A 62 -1.47 12.01 -5.12
N TYR A 63 -0.25 12.41 -4.78
CA TYR A 63 0.31 13.71 -5.13
C TYR A 63 0.35 13.92 -6.66
N ALA A 64 0.87 12.94 -7.40
CA ALA A 64 0.94 12.99 -8.86
C ALA A 64 -0.45 12.98 -9.54
N GLY A 65 -1.44 12.33 -8.93
CA GLY A 65 -2.82 12.27 -9.41
C GLY A 65 -3.59 13.56 -9.14
N TRP A 66 -3.47 14.12 -7.94
CA TRP A 66 -4.25 15.30 -7.56
C TRP A 66 -3.71 16.61 -8.15
N ASN A 67 -2.41 16.69 -8.40
CA ASN A 67 -1.78 17.86 -9.01
C ASN A 67 -2.00 17.98 -10.53
N ARG A 68 -2.53 16.95 -11.19
CA ARG A 68 -2.82 17.00 -12.62
C ARG A 68 -4.25 17.49 -12.87
N ARG A 69 -4.38 18.38 -13.86
CA ARG A 69 -5.68 18.85 -14.36
C ARG A 69 -6.49 17.66 -14.90
N PRO A 70 -7.83 17.68 -14.76
CA PRO A 70 -8.68 16.72 -15.44
C PRO A 70 -8.41 16.77 -16.95
N ALA A 71 -8.29 15.61 -17.59
CA ALA A 71 -8.31 15.58 -19.04
C ALA A 71 -9.71 16.02 -19.49
N ILE A 72 -9.80 17.08 -20.29
CA ILE A 72 -11.07 17.49 -20.90
C ILE A 72 -11.42 16.40 -21.92
N PRO A 73 -12.61 15.79 -21.84
CA PRO A 73 -13.05 14.85 -22.87
C PRO A 73 -13.02 15.53 -24.24
N GLN A 74 -12.31 14.95 -25.20
CA GLN A 74 -12.35 15.41 -26.59
C GLN A 74 -13.70 14.94 -27.15
N THR A 75 -14.65 15.85 -27.30
CA THR A 75 -15.95 15.62 -27.97
C THR A 75 -15.80 15.63 -29.47
#